data_AF-A0A523MF04-F1
#
_entry.id   AF-A0A523MF04-F1
#
_cell.length_a   1.000
_cell.length_b   1.000
_cell.length_c   1.000
_cell.angle_alpha   90.00
_cell.angle_beta   90.00
_cell.angle_gamma   90.00
#
_symmetry.space_group_name_H-M   'P 1'
#
loop_
_entity.id
_entity.type
_entity.pdbx_description
1 polymer ?
#
loop_
_entity_poly.entity_id
_entity_poly.type
_entity_poly.pdbx_seq_one_letter_code
_entity_poly.pdbx_strand_id
1 'polypeptide(L)'
;MRLRPQRKRCEGNKVMGIKFDGEFSVPVSREEAYEVLSDPEKFAPLLPTYKSLEMQDEKTAIVKVKVGVGKIRGTATIALVLEESICPTRAAYSGKGKIMGSAFNLATAFELTEADGGGTLVKWEGELDIFGKLVSLAGGLIRPLAKKDITRLIDALQAALTPNGEQSASGIQGSGR
;
A
#
# COMPACT_ATOMS: atom_id res chain seq x y z
N MET A 1 21.75 -26.50 -47.49
CA MET A 1 20.84 -25.50 -46.89
C MET A 1 20.13 -26.14 -45.71
N ARG A 2 20.68 -26.06 -44.48
CA ARG A 2 20.06 -26.63 -43.27
C ARG A 2 19.46 -25.52 -42.42
N LEU A 3 18.13 -25.54 -42.30
CA LEU A 3 17.35 -24.64 -41.46
C LEU A 3 17.69 -24.90 -39.99
N ARG A 4 18.16 -23.87 -39.27
CA ARG A 4 18.35 -23.92 -37.82
C ARG A 4 16.99 -23.82 -37.13
N PRO A 5 16.63 -24.70 -36.19
CA PRO A 5 15.42 -24.53 -35.41
C PRO A 5 15.62 -23.37 -34.43
N GLN A 6 14.77 -22.36 -34.54
CA GLN A 6 14.61 -21.30 -33.54
C GLN A 6 14.20 -21.98 -32.22
N ARG A 7 15.12 -22.06 -31.24
CA ARG A 7 14.78 -22.37 -29.86
C ARG A 7 13.90 -21.22 -29.36
N LYS A 8 12.58 -21.41 -29.40
CA LYS A 8 11.63 -20.62 -28.61
C LYS A 8 12.04 -20.82 -27.15
N ARG A 9 12.75 -19.85 -26.59
CA ARG A 9 12.99 -19.76 -25.16
C ARG A 9 11.61 -19.61 -24.53
N CYS A 10 11.09 -20.68 -23.93
CA CYS A 10 10.00 -20.58 -22.99
C CYS A 10 10.53 -19.74 -21.82
N GLU A 11 10.36 -18.42 -21.91
CA GLU A 11 10.68 -17.50 -20.84
C GLU A 11 9.63 -17.78 -19.75
N GLY A 12 9.99 -18.67 -18.82
CA GLY A 12 9.13 -19.05 -17.71
C GLY A 12 8.64 -17.80 -17.02
N ASN A 13 7.34 -17.68 -16.85
CA ASN A 13 6.72 -16.53 -16.21
C ASN A 13 7.21 -16.51 -14.75
N LYS A 14 8.28 -15.74 -14.49
CA LYS A 14 8.93 -15.72 -13.18
C LYS A 14 7.97 -15.05 -12.20
N VAL A 15 7.61 -15.79 -11.15
CA VAL A 15 6.75 -15.33 -10.06
C VAL A 15 7.61 -15.15 -8.83
N MET A 16 7.36 -14.08 -8.09
CA MET A 16 7.97 -13.85 -6.78
C MET A 16 6.86 -13.47 -5.80
N GLY A 17 6.62 -14.34 -4.82
CA GLY A 17 5.74 -14.07 -3.69
C GLY A 17 6.55 -13.58 -2.48
N ILE A 18 6.05 -12.55 -1.82
CA ILE A 18 6.63 -11.99 -0.60
C ILE A 18 5.52 -11.85 0.43
N LYS A 19 5.77 -12.34 1.63
CA LYS A 19 4.90 -12.13 2.79
C LYS A 19 5.60 -11.23 3.79
N PHE A 20 4.79 -10.37 4.42
CA PHE A 20 5.16 -9.46 5.49
C PHE A 20 4.10 -9.55 6.57
N ASP A 21 4.51 -9.32 7.79
CA ASP A 21 3.66 -9.26 8.96
C ASP A 21 4.29 -8.30 9.97
N GLY A 22 3.48 -7.83 10.90
CA GLY A 22 3.94 -7.03 12.01
C GLY A 22 2.79 -6.49 12.83
N GLU A 23 3.15 -5.64 13.78
CA GLU A 23 2.20 -4.95 14.63
C GLU A 23 2.71 -3.56 14.98
N PHE A 24 1.79 -2.65 15.27
CA PHE A 24 2.09 -1.32 15.79
C PHE A 24 0.93 -0.84 16.66
N SER A 25 1.23 0.07 17.59
CA SER A 25 0.22 0.67 18.47
C SER A 25 -0.04 2.12 18.10
N VAL A 26 -1.27 2.56 18.32
CA VAL A 26 -1.73 3.95 18.18
C VAL A 26 -2.51 4.37 19.43
N PRO A 27 -2.45 5.65 19.85
CA PRO A 27 -3.06 6.11 21.10
C PRO A 27 -4.58 6.37 21.00
N VAL A 28 -5.21 6.09 19.86
CA VAL A 28 -6.63 6.31 19.57
C VAL A 28 -7.49 5.07 19.82
N SER A 29 -8.80 5.25 19.89
CA SER A 29 -9.76 4.14 20.01
C SER A 29 -9.72 3.22 18.78
N ARG A 30 -10.29 2.02 18.94
CA ARG A 30 -10.37 1.06 17.83
C ARG A 30 -11.24 1.59 16.71
N GLU A 31 -12.29 2.32 17.05
CA GLU A 31 -13.21 2.94 16.12
C GLU A 31 -12.50 4.00 15.25
N GLU A 32 -11.70 4.88 15.87
CA GLU A 32 -10.94 5.92 15.17
C GLU A 32 -9.86 5.32 14.26
N ALA A 33 -9.11 4.33 14.76
CA ALA A 33 -8.12 3.62 13.95
C ALA A 33 -8.79 2.86 12.79
N TYR A 34 -9.91 2.20 13.06
CA TYR A 34 -10.69 1.48 12.06
C TYR A 34 -11.20 2.40 10.96
N GLU A 35 -11.70 3.59 11.30
CA GLU A 35 -12.26 4.54 10.33
C GLU A 35 -11.21 4.97 9.28
N VAL A 36 -9.95 5.12 9.68
CA VAL A 36 -8.85 5.42 8.76
C VAL A 36 -8.44 4.20 7.96
N LEU A 37 -8.35 3.02 8.60
CA LEU A 37 -7.88 1.80 7.95
C LEU A 37 -8.92 1.19 6.99
N SER A 38 -10.21 1.38 7.23
CA SER A 38 -11.30 0.80 6.42
C SER A 38 -11.77 1.69 5.27
N ASP A 39 -11.26 2.92 5.18
CA ASP A 39 -11.61 3.89 4.14
C ASP A 39 -10.43 4.09 3.16
N PRO A 40 -10.56 3.66 1.89
CA PRO A 40 -9.53 3.86 0.87
C PRO A 40 -9.11 5.33 0.70
N GLU A 41 -10.04 6.29 0.85
CA GLU A 41 -9.76 7.71 0.65
C GLU A 41 -8.91 8.28 1.79
N LYS A 42 -8.99 7.70 3.00
CA LYS A 42 -8.15 8.07 4.15
C LYS A 42 -6.85 7.28 4.20
N PHE A 43 -6.91 5.99 3.87
CA PHE A 43 -5.76 5.10 3.91
C PHE A 43 -4.76 5.34 2.77
N ALA A 44 -5.23 5.44 1.51
CA ALA A 44 -4.34 5.52 0.36
C ALA A 44 -3.40 6.74 0.33
N PRO A 45 -3.79 7.95 0.80
CA PRO A 45 -2.89 9.08 0.89
C PRO A 45 -1.68 8.88 1.81
N LEU A 46 -1.77 7.95 2.77
CA LEU A 46 -0.68 7.60 3.69
C LEU A 46 0.35 6.69 3.03
N LEU A 47 0.03 6.09 1.87
CA LEU A 47 0.97 5.27 1.13
C LEU A 47 2.19 6.11 0.70
N PRO A 48 3.41 5.59 0.89
CA PRO A 48 4.59 6.29 0.43
C PRO A 48 4.51 6.47 -1.08
N THR A 49 4.95 7.64 -1.56
CA THR A 49 4.97 7.98 -2.98
C THR A 49 3.60 8.10 -3.66
N TYR A 50 2.52 8.21 -2.87
CA TYR A 50 1.16 8.48 -3.34
C TYR A 50 1.11 9.58 -4.40
N LYS A 51 0.30 9.35 -5.44
CA LYS A 51 0.06 10.30 -6.52
C LYS A 51 -1.39 10.74 -6.59
N SER A 52 -2.30 9.80 -6.62
CA SER A 52 -3.72 10.05 -6.80
C SER A 52 -4.51 8.80 -6.44
N LEU A 53 -5.76 9.02 -6.08
CA LEU A 53 -6.79 8.01 -5.91
C LEU A 53 -8.01 8.45 -6.73
N GLU A 54 -8.70 7.47 -7.30
CA GLU A 54 -9.98 7.66 -7.97
C GLU A 54 -10.91 6.52 -7.54
N MET A 55 -11.95 6.83 -6.78
CA MET A 55 -12.98 5.85 -6.43
C MET A 55 -13.71 5.41 -7.71
N GLN A 56 -13.80 4.10 -7.92
CA GLN A 56 -14.58 3.50 -9.01
C GLN A 56 -15.99 3.14 -8.54
N ASP A 57 -16.08 2.68 -7.29
CA ASP A 57 -17.31 2.35 -6.58
C ASP A 57 -17.05 2.44 -5.07
N GLU A 58 -18.02 2.03 -4.24
CA GLU A 58 -17.95 2.11 -2.78
C GLU A 58 -16.78 1.36 -2.16
N LYS A 59 -16.25 0.32 -2.82
CA LYS A 59 -15.20 -0.55 -2.27
C LYS A 59 -13.93 -0.55 -3.11
N THR A 60 -13.99 -0.08 -4.34
CA THR A 60 -12.90 -0.15 -5.31
C THR A 60 -12.33 1.24 -5.60
N ALA A 61 -11.01 1.37 -5.47
CA ALA A 61 -10.26 2.58 -5.77
C ALA A 61 -9.12 2.30 -6.76
N ILE A 62 -8.91 3.20 -7.73
CA ILE A 62 -7.70 3.21 -8.54
C ILE A 62 -6.67 4.12 -7.88
N VAL A 63 -5.67 3.49 -7.27
CA VAL A 63 -4.55 4.18 -6.61
C VAL A 63 -3.35 4.21 -7.54
N LYS A 64 -2.69 5.38 -7.65
CA LYS A 64 -1.43 5.54 -8.37
C LYS A 64 -0.31 5.89 -7.39
N VAL A 65 0.81 5.18 -7.50
CA VAL A 65 2.02 5.40 -6.67
C VAL A 65 3.27 5.43 -7.53
N LYS A 66 4.29 6.20 -7.13
CA LYS A 66 5.58 6.26 -7.84
C LYS A 66 6.54 5.19 -7.32
N VAL A 67 6.88 4.22 -8.15
CA VAL A 67 7.84 3.18 -7.78
C VAL A 67 9.23 3.52 -8.34
N GLY A 68 10.22 3.49 -7.46
CA GLY A 68 11.63 3.64 -7.80
C GLY A 68 12.46 2.48 -7.28
N VAL A 69 12.81 1.51 -8.12
CA VAL A 69 13.64 0.35 -7.72
C VAL A 69 14.93 0.34 -8.53
N GLY A 70 16.05 0.66 -7.88
CA GLY A 70 17.34 0.78 -8.56
C GLY A 70 17.29 1.82 -9.68
N LYS A 71 17.49 1.39 -10.94
CA LYS A 71 17.41 2.25 -12.13
C LYS A 71 15.99 2.36 -12.71
N ILE A 72 15.02 1.64 -12.16
CA ILE A 72 13.63 1.61 -12.63
C ILE A 72 12.88 2.76 -11.99
N ARG A 73 12.22 3.59 -12.79
CA ARG A 73 11.30 4.63 -12.35
C ARG A 73 10.01 4.50 -13.13
N GLY A 74 8.89 4.42 -12.44
CA GLY A 74 7.58 4.31 -13.07
C GLY A 74 6.44 4.63 -12.11
N THR A 75 5.24 4.71 -12.67
CA THR A 75 4.01 4.80 -11.89
C THR A 75 3.34 3.44 -11.90
N ALA A 76 3.06 2.90 -10.72
CA ALA A 76 2.19 1.75 -10.59
C ALA A 76 0.74 2.21 -10.48
N THR A 77 -0.15 1.56 -11.22
CA THR A 77 -1.60 1.73 -11.08
C THR A 77 -2.15 0.49 -10.42
N ILE A 78 -2.89 0.65 -9.33
CA ILE A 78 -3.41 -0.41 -8.47
C ILE A 78 -4.92 -0.25 -8.40
N ALA A 79 -5.67 -1.29 -8.79
CA ALA A 79 -7.07 -1.41 -8.42
C ALA A 79 -7.12 -2.04 -7.03
N LEU A 80 -7.37 -1.23 -6.00
CA LEU A 80 -7.48 -1.62 -4.61
C LEU A 80 -8.95 -1.87 -4.29
N VAL A 81 -9.27 -2.97 -3.62
CA VAL A 81 -10.64 -3.37 -3.27
C VAL A 81 -10.68 -3.65 -1.77
N LEU A 82 -11.63 -3.04 -1.06
CA LEU A 82 -11.97 -3.39 0.32
C LEU A 82 -12.78 -4.69 0.33
N GLU A 83 -12.13 -5.79 0.67
CA GLU A 83 -12.73 -7.13 0.68
C GLU A 83 -13.55 -7.37 1.96
N GLU A 84 -13.01 -6.94 3.09
CA GLU A 84 -13.60 -7.16 4.41
C GLU A 84 -13.56 -5.89 5.24
N SER A 85 -14.67 -5.61 5.94
CA SER A 85 -14.89 -4.41 6.73
C SER A 85 -15.80 -4.77 7.90
N ILE A 86 -15.20 -5.13 9.03
CA ILE A 86 -15.89 -5.51 10.28
C ILE A 86 -15.53 -4.50 11.37
N CYS A 87 -16.38 -3.48 11.53
CA CYS A 87 -16.16 -2.44 12.52
C CYS A 87 -16.25 -2.99 13.96
N PRO A 88 -15.36 -2.61 14.89
CA PRO A 88 -14.10 -1.86 14.73
C PRO A 88 -12.86 -2.79 14.71
N THR A 89 -13.01 -4.05 14.29
CA THR A 89 -12.06 -5.14 14.56
C THR A 89 -11.19 -5.55 13.38
N ARG A 90 -11.67 -5.42 12.14
CA ARG A 90 -10.96 -5.98 10.98
C ARG A 90 -11.22 -5.23 9.69
N ALA A 91 -10.16 -4.93 8.94
CA ALA A 91 -10.25 -4.43 7.57
C ALA A 91 -9.28 -5.22 6.69
N ALA A 92 -9.71 -5.64 5.49
CA ALA A 92 -8.85 -6.34 4.55
C ALA A 92 -9.02 -5.81 3.13
N TYR A 93 -7.90 -5.70 2.42
CA TYR A 93 -7.84 -5.26 1.04
C TYR A 93 -7.19 -6.30 0.15
N SER A 94 -7.70 -6.40 -1.08
CA SER A 94 -6.99 -6.98 -2.20
C SER A 94 -6.60 -5.88 -3.18
N GLY A 95 -5.53 -6.10 -3.94
CA GLY A 95 -5.14 -5.15 -4.97
C GLY A 95 -4.50 -5.82 -6.17
N LYS A 96 -4.83 -5.33 -7.36
CA LYS A 96 -4.22 -5.76 -8.62
C LYS A 96 -3.54 -4.59 -9.28
N GLY A 97 -2.24 -4.69 -9.46
CA GLY A 97 -1.41 -3.61 -9.95
C GLY A 97 -0.67 -3.93 -11.24
N LYS A 98 -0.33 -2.87 -11.97
CA LYS A 98 0.51 -2.94 -13.17
C LYS A 98 1.58 -1.87 -13.13
N ILE A 99 2.78 -2.23 -13.57
CA ILE A 99 3.91 -1.30 -13.74
C ILE A 99 4.82 -1.78 -14.87
N MET A 100 5.06 -0.92 -15.86
CA MET A 100 6.05 -1.15 -16.94
C MET A 100 6.00 -2.56 -17.56
N GLY A 101 4.81 -3.03 -17.93
CA GLY A 101 4.62 -4.36 -18.55
C GLY A 101 4.78 -5.54 -17.59
N SER A 102 4.86 -5.29 -16.29
CA SER A 102 4.77 -6.27 -15.20
C SER A 102 3.44 -6.09 -14.46
N ALA A 103 2.99 -7.15 -13.81
CA ALA A 103 1.78 -7.14 -12.99
C ALA A 103 2.13 -7.59 -11.57
N PHE A 104 1.30 -7.21 -10.61
CA PHE A 104 1.39 -7.70 -9.24
C PHE A 104 0.02 -7.82 -8.61
N ASN A 105 -0.10 -8.75 -7.67
CA ASN A 105 -1.25 -8.83 -6.78
C ASN A 105 -0.75 -8.51 -5.37
N LEU A 106 -1.56 -7.81 -4.60
CA LEU A 106 -1.34 -7.59 -3.18
C LEU A 106 -2.58 -8.02 -2.40
N ALA A 107 -2.37 -8.46 -1.17
CA ALA A 107 -3.40 -8.61 -0.17
C ALA A 107 -2.86 -8.02 1.13
N THR A 108 -3.70 -7.35 1.91
CA THR A 108 -3.34 -6.86 3.24
C THR A 108 -4.54 -6.97 4.15
N ALA A 109 -4.31 -7.37 5.40
CA ALA A 109 -5.34 -7.41 6.43
C ALA A 109 -4.84 -6.73 7.70
N PHE A 110 -5.76 -6.10 8.41
CA PHE A 110 -5.55 -5.42 9.67
C PHE A 110 -6.50 -5.99 10.71
N GLU A 111 -5.98 -6.36 11.86
CA GLU A 111 -6.72 -6.79 13.04
C GLU A 111 -6.48 -5.82 14.18
N LEU A 112 -7.56 -5.26 14.72
CA LEU A 112 -7.52 -4.22 15.74
C LEU A 112 -7.94 -4.79 17.09
N THR A 113 -7.08 -4.62 18.08
CA THR A 113 -7.30 -5.04 19.47
C THR A 113 -6.99 -3.89 20.42
N GLU A 114 -7.49 -3.94 21.64
CA GLU A 114 -7.16 -2.92 22.65
C GLU A 114 -5.69 -3.09 23.06
N ALA A 115 -4.96 -1.98 23.15
CA ALA A 115 -3.57 -1.99 23.60
C ALA A 115 -3.49 -1.95 25.13
N ASP A 116 -2.46 -2.62 25.67
CA ASP A 116 -2.12 -2.53 27.09
C ASP A 116 -1.75 -1.09 27.46
N GLY A 117 -2.53 -0.47 28.35
CA GLY A 117 -2.35 0.94 28.74
C GLY A 117 -3.22 1.95 27.98
N GLY A 118 -4.14 1.47 27.13
CA GLY A 118 -5.06 2.29 26.36
C GLY A 118 -4.62 2.50 24.91
N GLY A 119 -5.58 2.80 24.04
CA GLY A 119 -5.37 2.89 22.60
C GLY A 119 -5.59 1.56 21.87
N THR A 120 -5.03 1.45 20.67
CA THR A 120 -5.27 0.32 19.76
C THR A 120 -3.97 -0.33 19.32
N LEU A 121 -3.89 -1.65 19.44
CA LEU A 121 -2.87 -2.49 18.83
C LEU A 121 -3.39 -2.98 17.48
N VAL A 122 -2.69 -2.63 16.41
CA VAL A 122 -2.98 -3.05 15.04
C VAL A 122 -2.00 -4.13 14.64
N LYS A 123 -2.48 -5.36 14.49
CA LYS A 123 -1.74 -6.44 13.84
C LYS A 123 -2.04 -6.44 12.36
N TRP A 124 -1.05 -6.68 11.53
CA TRP A 124 -1.24 -6.66 10.10
C TRP A 124 -0.43 -7.74 9.40
N GLU A 125 -0.97 -8.19 8.28
CA GLU A 125 -0.32 -9.11 7.36
C GLU A 125 -0.44 -8.57 5.93
N GLY A 126 0.57 -8.83 5.12
CA GLY A 126 0.65 -8.36 3.75
C GLY A 126 1.29 -9.40 2.84
N GLU A 127 0.65 -9.67 1.71
CA GLU A 127 1.17 -10.54 0.66
C GLU A 127 1.36 -9.74 -0.63
N LEU A 128 2.45 -9.99 -1.34
CA LEU A 128 2.79 -9.35 -2.61
C LEU A 128 3.33 -10.40 -3.59
N ASP A 129 2.57 -10.65 -4.64
CA ASP A 129 2.96 -11.51 -5.76
C ASP A 129 3.28 -10.67 -6.98
N ILE A 130 4.49 -10.83 -7.52
CA ILE A 130 4.95 -10.07 -8.69
C ILE A 130 5.21 -11.01 -9.85
N PHE A 131 4.77 -10.57 -11.03
CA PHE A 131 4.83 -11.32 -12.28
C PHE A 131 5.57 -10.54 -13.35
N GLY A 132 6.37 -11.24 -14.15
CA GLY A 132 6.95 -10.72 -15.37
C GLY A 132 8.32 -10.05 -15.17
N LYS A 133 8.61 -9.04 -15.99
CA LYS A 133 9.96 -8.52 -16.20
C LYS A 133 10.57 -7.89 -14.94
N LEU A 134 9.74 -7.32 -14.07
CA LEU A 134 10.22 -6.69 -12.83
C LEU A 134 10.91 -7.69 -11.90
N VAL A 135 10.47 -8.95 -11.88
CA VAL A 135 11.11 -10.01 -11.08
C VAL A 135 12.55 -10.26 -11.53
N SER A 136 12.80 -10.22 -12.84
CA SER A 136 14.14 -10.40 -13.41
C SER A 136 15.04 -9.18 -13.23
N LEU A 137 14.48 -7.96 -13.31
CA LEU A 137 15.24 -6.72 -13.27
C LEU A 137 15.54 -6.24 -11.84
N ALA A 138 14.65 -6.53 -10.89
CA ALA A 138 14.66 -5.90 -9.58
C ALA A 138 14.44 -6.87 -8.42
N GLY A 139 14.32 -8.19 -8.67
CA GLY A 139 13.92 -9.20 -7.67
C GLY A 139 14.53 -9.02 -6.28
N GLY A 140 15.86 -8.94 -6.17
CA GLY A 140 16.56 -8.77 -4.88
C GLY A 140 16.36 -7.41 -4.20
N LEU A 141 15.97 -6.37 -4.93
CA LEU A 141 15.78 -5.02 -4.43
C LEU A 141 14.33 -4.72 -4.01
N ILE A 142 13.37 -5.55 -4.45
CA ILE A 142 11.95 -5.31 -4.17
C ILE A 142 11.64 -5.54 -2.69
N ARG A 143 12.07 -6.67 -2.11
CA ARG A 143 11.83 -6.96 -0.68
C ARG A 143 12.33 -5.84 0.26
N PRO A 144 13.58 -5.35 0.16
CA PRO A 144 14.04 -4.26 1.04
C PRO A 144 13.32 -2.94 0.78
N LEU A 145 12.94 -2.64 -0.47
CA LEU A 145 12.14 -1.46 -0.77
C LEU A 145 10.74 -1.56 -0.15
N ALA A 146 10.05 -2.69 -0.34
CA ALA A 146 8.73 -2.92 0.23
C ALA A 146 8.76 -2.83 1.76
N LYS A 147 9.75 -3.42 2.42
CA LYS A 147 9.92 -3.27 3.88
C LYS A 147 10.08 -1.81 4.30
N LYS A 148 10.88 -1.03 3.57
CA LYS A 148 11.07 0.40 3.83
C LYS A 148 9.78 1.21 3.63
N ASP A 149 9.02 0.89 2.59
CA ASP A 149 7.76 1.56 2.28
C ASP A 149 6.68 1.21 3.32
N ILE A 150 6.63 -0.04 3.81
CA ILE A 150 5.79 -0.46 4.93
C ILE A 150 6.13 0.32 6.20
N THR A 151 7.40 0.43 6.58
CA THR A 151 7.80 1.22 7.76
C THR A 151 7.32 2.66 7.65
N ARG A 152 7.48 3.29 6.48
CA ARG A 152 7.02 4.68 6.26
C ARG A 152 5.50 4.82 6.33
N LEU A 153 4.76 3.83 5.85
CA LEU A 153 3.30 3.81 5.97
C LEU A 153 2.89 3.72 7.44
N ILE A 154 3.53 2.86 8.23
CA ILE A 154 3.28 2.73 9.68
C ILE A 154 3.59 4.06 10.38
N ASP A 155 4.74 4.68 10.09
CA ASP A 155 5.09 5.98 10.66
C ASP A 155 4.03 7.05 10.34
N ALA A 156 3.54 7.08 9.09
CA ALA A 156 2.49 8.00 8.65
C ALA A 156 1.13 7.72 9.31
N LEU A 157 0.76 6.45 9.50
CA LEU A 157 -0.44 6.03 10.22
C LEU A 157 -0.37 6.46 11.69
N GLN A 158 0.75 6.20 12.36
CA GLN A 158 0.95 6.63 13.75
C GLN A 158 0.88 8.14 13.88
N ALA A 159 1.46 8.90 12.94
CA ALA A 159 1.37 10.35 12.94
C ALA A 159 -0.06 10.87 12.71
N ALA A 160 -0.81 10.26 11.79
CA ALA A 160 -2.20 10.61 11.50
C ALA A 160 -3.16 10.25 12.64
N LEU A 161 -2.86 9.18 13.38
CA LEU A 161 -3.66 8.65 14.48
C LEU A 161 -3.09 9.04 15.87
N THR A 162 -2.17 9.99 15.92
CA THR A 162 -1.79 10.64 17.17
C THR A 162 -2.55 11.94 17.25
N PRO A 163 -3.31 12.22 18.33
CA PRO A 163 -4.00 13.48 18.51
C PRO A 163 -2.97 14.61 18.61
N ASN A 164 -2.64 15.21 17.47
CA ASN A 164 -1.88 16.44 17.42
C ASN A 164 -2.83 17.58 17.80
N GLY A 165 -2.76 18.04 19.04
CA GLY A 165 -3.15 19.41 19.36
C GLY A 165 -2.20 20.39 18.67
N GLU A 166 -2.30 20.53 17.35
CA GLU A 166 -1.91 21.70 16.53
C GLU A 166 -1.86 21.36 15.04
N GLN A 167 -2.99 21.62 14.36
CA GLN A 167 -3.00 22.30 13.06
C GLN A 167 -4.19 23.27 13.02
N SER A 168 -4.12 24.31 13.86
CA SER A 168 -4.91 25.52 13.68
C SER A 168 -4.12 26.54 12.86
N ALA A 169 -4.76 26.97 11.77
CA ALA A 169 -4.66 28.31 11.16
C ALA A 169 -3.32 28.76 10.55
N SER A 170 -3.28 28.83 9.21
CA SER A 170 -3.24 30.14 8.56
C SER A 170 -3.86 30.08 7.16
N GLY A 171 -5.18 30.18 7.13
CA GLY A 171 -5.82 31.08 6.18
C GLY A 171 -6.38 32.23 7.00
N ILE A 172 -6.13 33.47 6.60
CA ILE A 172 -7.05 34.64 6.62
C ILE A 172 -6.33 35.87 6.02
N GLN A 173 -6.82 36.26 4.84
CA GLN A 173 -7.12 37.61 4.31
C GLN A 173 -6.08 38.74 4.21
N GLY A 174 -6.13 39.42 3.06
CA GLY A 174 -5.74 40.82 2.93
C GLY A 174 -5.68 41.37 1.51
N SER A 175 -6.83 41.64 0.88
CA SER A 175 -6.94 42.58 -0.23
C SER A 175 -6.76 44.04 0.26
N GLY A 176 -6.17 44.91 -0.56
CA GLY A 176 -6.13 46.38 -0.39
C GLY A 176 -4.69 46.85 -0.10
N ARG A 177 -4.07 47.72 -0.88
CA ARG A 177 -4.56 48.90 -1.62
C ARG A 177 -3.66 49.19 -2.81
#